data_AF-A0A5J6Q3R7-F1
#
_entry.id   AF-A0A5J6Q3R7-F1
#
_cell.length_a   1.000
_cell.length_b   1.000
_cell.length_c   1.000
_cell.angle_alpha   90.00
_cell.angle_beta   90.00
_cell.angle_gamma   90.00
#
_symmetry.space_group_name_H-M   'P 1'
#
loop_
_entity.id
_entity.type
_entity.pdbx_description
1 polymer ?
#
loop_
_entity_poly.entity_id
_entity_poly.type
_entity_poly.pdbx_seq_one_letter_code
_entity_poly.pdbx_strand_id
1 'polypeptide(L)'
;MGVVIVASIVQLIVGVSTKLAQPDSATWLGDSLIKVLGDTLTILIALEVLQNITSYLRRHVVQVELVLVTALTAVARKVIVLPAGAEDKPALLGGLALATLALAAAYWLVRQPVLNPEATRPSRAASARSSLDRDPSAAHGGDDRH
;
A
#
# COMPACT_ATOMS: atom_id res chain seq x y z
N MET A 1 -23.38 -6.35 1.55
CA MET A 1 -22.15 -6.55 0.73
C MET A 1 -22.10 -7.92 0.07
N GLY A 2 -22.27 -9.03 0.79
CA GLY A 2 -22.32 -10.37 0.16
C GLY A 2 -23.33 -10.50 -0.98
N VAL A 3 -24.54 -9.95 -0.79
CA VAL A 3 -25.59 -9.94 -1.83
C VAL A 3 -25.17 -9.18 -3.09
N VAL A 4 -24.46 -8.04 -2.95
CA VAL A 4 -23.99 -7.23 -4.09
C VAL A 4 -22.92 -7.98 -4.86
N ILE A 5 -21.97 -8.61 -4.17
CA ILE A 5 -20.91 -9.41 -4.79
C ILE A 5 -21.52 -10.58 -5.56
N VAL A 6 -22.44 -11.32 -4.93
CA VAL A 6 -23.13 -12.44 -5.59
C VAL A 6 -23.94 -11.97 -6.80
N ALA A 7 -24.69 -10.87 -6.67
CA ALA A 7 -25.46 -10.30 -7.78
C ALA A 7 -24.55 -9.88 -8.94
N SER A 8 -23.40 -9.25 -8.67
CA SER A 8 -22.43 -8.87 -9.69
C SER A 8 -21.81 -10.08 -10.38
N ILE A 9 -21.48 -11.16 -9.65
CA ILE A 9 -20.95 -12.40 -10.22
C ILE A 9 -21.99 -13.08 -11.12
N VAL A 10 -23.24 -13.17 -10.65
CA VAL A 10 -24.34 -13.76 -11.44
C VAL A 10 -24.56 -12.96 -12.73
N GLN A 11 -24.59 -11.63 -12.63
CA GLN A 11 -24.77 -10.76 -13.79
C GLN A 11 -23.62 -10.90 -14.80
N LEU A 12 -22.39 -11.06 -14.33
CA LEU A 12 -21.23 -11.32 -15.16
C LEU A 12 -21.35 -12.67 -15.90
N ILE A 13 -21.70 -13.75 -15.17
CA ILE A 13 -21.85 -15.10 -15.76
C ILE A 13 -22.93 -15.11 -16.84
N VAL A 14 -24.09 -14.50 -16.56
CA VAL A 14 -25.20 -14.41 -17.51
C VAL A 14 -24.82 -13.57 -18.73
N GLY A 15 -24.15 -12.43 -18.51
CA GLY A 15 -23.70 -11.54 -19.58
C GLY A 15 -22.67 -12.19 -20.51
N VAL A 16 -21.77 -13.02 -20.00
CA VAL A 16 -20.81 -13.76 -20.82
C VAL A 16 -21.49 -14.91 -21.57
N SER A 17 -22.32 -15.69 -20.88
CA SER A 17 -22.99 -16.86 -21.46
C SER A 17 -23.92 -16.49 -22.62
N THR A 18 -24.67 -15.41 -22.47
CA THR A 18 -25.60 -14.91 -23.50
C THR A 18 -24.89 -14.44 -24.77
N LYS A 19 -23.71 -13.82 -24.62
CA LYS A 19 -22.93 -13.34 -25.76
C LYS A 19 -22.12 -14.44 -26.45
N LEU A 20 -21.68 -15.46 -25.71
CA LEU A 20 -20.99 -16.62 -26.27
C LEU A 20 -21.93 -17.53 -27.09
N ALA A 21 -23.22 -17.55 -26.76
CA ALA A 21 -24.23 -18.35 -27.47
C ALA A 21 -24.66 -17.75 -28.83
N GLN A 22 -24.19 -16.55 -29.19
CA GLN A 22 -24.51 -15.91 -30.46
C GLN A 22 -23.49 -16.29 -31.56
N PRO A 23 -23.94 -16.67 -32.78
CA PRO A 23 -23.07 -17.22 -33.82
C PRO A 23 -22.10 -16.22 -34.50
N ASP A 24 -22.32 -14.90 -34.38
CA ASP A 24 -21.45 -13.84 -34.95
C ASP A 24 -20.22 -13.50 -34.06
N SER A 25 -19.55 -14.51 -33.54
CA SER A 25 -18.59 -14.38 -32.41
C SER A 25 -17.17 -13.87 -32.76
N ALA A 26 -16.81 -13.76 -34.04
CA ALA A 26 -15.42 -13.50 -34.45
C ALA A 26 -14.92 -12.07 -34.16
N THR A 27 -15.79 -11.06 -34.20
CA THR A 27 -15.45 -9.65 -33.89
C THR A 27 -15.76 -9.26 -32.44
N TRP A 28 -16.49 -10.10 -31.70
CA TRP A 28 -16.92 -9.85 -30.33
C TRP A 28 -15.80 -10.07 -29.28
N LEU A 29 -14.84 -10.93 -29.59
CA LEU A 29 -13.84 -11.41 -28.63
C LEU A 29 -12.89 -10.34 -28.10
N GLY A 30 -12.63 -9.25 -28.84
CA GLY A 30 -11.71 -8.20 -28.39
C GLY A 30 -12.36 -7.29 -27.35
N ASP A 31 -13.15 -6.33 -27.81
CA ASP A 31 -13.73 -5.27 -26.98
C ASP A 31 -14.60 -5.82 -25.84
N SER A 32 -15.34 -6.89 -26.08
CA SER A 32 -16.22 -7.42 -25.04
C SER A 32 -15.50 -8.28 -24.01
N LEU A 33 -14.35 -8.88 -24.34
CA LEU A 33 -13.51 -9.58 -23.37
C LEU A 33 -12.80 -8.57 -22.45
N ILE A 34 -12.26 -7.48 -23.00
CA ILE A 34 -11.69 -6.38 -22.22
C ILE A 34 -12.75 -5.82 -21.25
N LYS A 35 -14.00 -5.68 -21.72
CA LYS A 35 -15.12 -5.22 -20.89
C LYS A 35 -15.42 -6.19 -19.74
N VAL A 36 -15.57 -7.48 -20.04
CA VAL A 36 -15.83 -8.54 -19.03
C VAL A 36 -14.69 -8.65 -18.03
N LEU A 37 -13.44 -8.55 -18.48
CA LEU A 37 -12.26 -8.49 -17.61
C LEU A 37 -12.34 -7.28 -16.68
N GLY A 38 -12.67 -6.11 -17.21
CA GLY A 38 -12.87 -4.89 -16.43
C GLY A 38 -13.94 -5.02 -15.35
N ASP A 39 -15.07 -5.64 -15.67
CA ASP A 39 -16.15 -5.90 -14.73
C ASP A 39 -15.72 -6.92 -13.67
N THR A 40 -14.98 -7.95 -14.06
CA THR A 40 -14.40 -8.95 -13.12
C THR A 40 -13.41 -8.31 -12.15
N LEU A 41 -12.47 -7.50 -12.65
CA LEU A 41 -11.52 -6.74 -11.82
C LEU A 41 -12.22 -5.80 -10.86
N THR A 42 -13.38 -5.25 -11.24
CA THR A 42 -14.20 -4.39 -10.36
C THR A 42 -14.72 -5.16 -9.15
N ILE A 43 -15.12 -6.42 -9.35
CA ILE A 43 -15.53 -7.30 -8.26
C ILE A 43 -14.33 -7.64 -7.36
N LEU A 44 -13.14 -7.88 -7.94
CA LEU A 44 -11.93 -8.14 -7.17
C LEU A 44 -11.52 -6.93 -6.31
N ILE A 45 -11.61 -5.70 -6.84
CA ILE A 45 -11.37 -4.47 -6.06
C ILE A 45 -12.37 -4.38 -4.90
N ALA A 46 -13.64 -4.69 -5.13
CA ALA A 46 -14.66 -4.67 -4.07
C ALA A 46 -14.36 -5.69 -2.95
N LEU A 47 -13.85 -6.87 -3.31
CA LEU A 47 -13.40 -7.89 -2.35
C LEU A 47 -12.15 -7.43 -1.60
N GLU A 48 -11.20 -6.79 -2.28
CA GLU A 48 -9.97 -6.28 -1.67
C GLU A 48 -10.26 -5.15 -0.66
N VAL A 49 -11.17 -4.23 -0.99
CA VAL A 49 -11.68 -3.21 -0.06
C VAL A 49 -12.38 -3.85 1.13
N LEU A 50 -13.18 -4.90 0.91
CA LEU A 50 -13.84 -5.61 2.01
C LEU A 50 -12.83 -6.24 2.97
N GLN A 51 -11.75 -6.84 2.45
CA GLN A 51 -10.67 -7.37 3.27
C GLN A 51 -9.97 -6.27 4.07
N ASN A 52 -9.73 -5.11 3.44
CA ASN A 52 -9.15 -3.94 4.11
C ASN A 52 -10.02 -3.44 5.26
N ILE A 53 -11.32 -3.23 5.03
CA ILE A 53 -12.29 -2.83 6.07
C ILE A 53 -12.37 -3.89 7.17
N THR A 54 -12.41 -5.17 6.80
CA THR A 54 -12.49 -6.25 7.79
C THR A 54 -11.22 -6.33 8.65
N SER A 55 -10.04 -6.07 8.07
CA SER A 55 -8.77 -5.97 8.79
C SER A 55 -8.81 -4.82 9.80
N TYR A 56 -9.31 -3.65 9.37
CA TYR A 56 -9.52 -2.50 10.25
C TYR A 56 -10.49 -2.83 11.39
N LEU A 57 -11.64 -3.44 11.12
CA LEU A 57 -12.62 -3.79 12.17
C LEU A 57 -12.08 -4.79 13.18
N ARG A 58 -11.19 -5.72 12.77
CA ARG A 58 -10.58 -6.68 13.69
C ARG A 58 -9.50 -6.06 14.56
N ARG A 59 -8.66 -5.19 14.02
CA ARG A 59 -7.44 -4.70 14.69
C ARG A 59 -7.51 -3.24 15.12
N HIS A 60 -8.57 -2.51 14.74
CA HIS A 60 -8.79 -1.08 14.99
C HIS A 60 -7.63 -0.17 14.53
N VAL A 61 -6.85 -0.64 13.56
CA VAL A 61 -5.70 0.08 13.00
C VAL A 61 -5.83 0.10 11.48
N VAL A 62 -5.73 1.28 10.90
CA VAL A 62 -5.76 1.46 9.45
C VAL A 62 -4.43 0.99 8.86
N GLN A 63 -4.48 -0.02 8.01
CA GLN A 63 -3.32 -0.48 7.24
C GLN A 63 -3.18 0.38 5.98
N VAL A 64 -2.59 1.57 6.15
CA VAL A 64 -2.45 2.56 5.06
C VAL A 64 -1.72 1.96 3.86
N GLU A 65 -0.75 1.06 4.09
CA GLU A 65 -0.06 0.34 3.04
C GLU A 65 -1.01 -0.45 2.12
N LEU A 66 -1.94 -1.22 2.72
CA LEU A 66 -2.93 -2.01 1.98
C LEU A 66 -3.92 -1.10 1.25
N VAL A 67 -4.35 0.01 1.86
CA VAL A 67 -5.26 0.97 1.24
C VAL A 67 -4.64 1.59 -0.02
N LEU A 68 -3.36 1.96 0.05
CA LEU A 68 -2.63 2.55 -1.08
C LEU A 68 -2.43 1.55 -2.21
N VAL A 69 -2.16 0.27 -1.89
CA VAL A 69 -2.10 -0.80 -2.90
C VAL A 69 -3.45 -0.97 -3.59
N THR A 70 -4.57 -0.98 -2.84
CA THR A 70 -5.91 -1.05 -3.43
C THR A 70 -6.20 0.16 -4.35
N ALA A 71 -5.75 1.36 -3.99
CA ALA A 71 -5.88 2.54 -4.84
C ALA A 71 -5.08 2.42 -6.14
N LEU A 72 -3.87 1.87 -6.08
CA LEU A 72 -3.06 1.56 -7.27
C LEU A 72 -3.75 0.51 -8.17
N THR A 73 -4.31 -0.54 -7.58
CA THR A 73 -5.10 -1.56 -8.31
C THR A 73 -6.30 -0.92 -9.02
N ALA A 74 -6.99 0.02 -8.38
CA ALA A 74 -8.10 0.74 -9.00
C ALA A 74 -7.68 1.58 -10.22
N VAL A 75 -6.51 2.22 -10.16
CA VAL A 75 -5.94 2.95 -11.30
C VAL A 75 -5.52 1.99 -12.41
N ALA A 76 -4.86 0.88 -12.08
CA ALA A 76 -4.47 -0.16 -13.04
C ALA A 76 -5.68 -0.73 -13.80
N ARG A 77 -6.81 -0.96 -13.12
CA ARG A 77 -8.07 -1.36 -13.75
C ARG A 77 -8.58 -0.34 -14.77
N LYS A 78 -8.30 0.95 -14.59
CA LYS A 78 -8.66 1.98 -15.57
C LYS A 78 -7.75 1.95 -16.81
N VAL A 79 -6.49 1.52 -16.66
CA VAL A 79 -5.56 1.26 -17.78
C VAL A 79 -6.04 0.08 -18.62
N ILE A 80 -6.43 -1.03 -17.97
CA ILE A 80 -6.82 -2.29 -18.65
C ILE A 80 -8.10 -2.13 -19.47
N VAL A 81 -9.06 -1.35 -18.97
CA VAL A 81 -10.39 -1.14 -19.60
C VAL A 81 -10.39 0.05 -20.57
N LEU A 82 -9.22 0.60 -20.88
CA LEU A 82 -9.12 1.77 -21.73
C LEU A 82 -9.53 1.38 -23.18
N PRO A 83 -10.49 2.08 -23.80
CA PRO A 83 -10.95 1.74 -25.14
C PRO A 83 -9.88 2.05 -26.19
N ALA A 84 -9.89 1.32 -27.31
CA ALA A 84 -9.07 1.62 -28.48
C ALA A 84 -9.31 3.07 -28.95
N GLY A 85 -8.25 3.80 -29.31
CA GLY A 85 -8.32 5.24 -29.64
C GLY A 85 -8.24 6.19 -28.44
N ALA A 86 -8.06 5.67 -27.22
CA ALA A 86 -7.72 6.52 -26.09
C ALA A 86 -6.28 7.06 -26.16
N GLU A 87 -5.43 6.45 -26.98
CA GLU A 87 -4.09 6.95 -27.32
C GLU A 87 -4.11 8.32 -28.02
N ASP A 88 -5.18 8.63 -28.74
CA ASP A 88 -5.39 9.94 -29.38
C ASP A 88 -5.75 11.05 -28.37
N LYS A 89 -5.94 10.69 -27.09
CA LYS A 89 -6.32 11.60 -26.01
C LYS A 89 -5.19 11.67 -24.97
N PRO A 90 -4.11 12.43 -25.24
CA PRO A 90 -2.94 12.50 -24.36
C PRO A 90 -3.29 12.96 -22.94
N ALA A 91 -4.35 13.76 -22.77
CA ALA A 91 -4.83 14.19 -21.45
C ALA A 91 -5.30 13.01 -20.56
N LEU A 92 -5.90 11.96 -21.14
CA LEU A 92 -6.36 10.78 -20.39
C LEU A 92 -5.17 9.96 -19.89
N LEU A 93 -4.20 9.71 -20.77
CA LEU A 93 -2.97 8.99 -20.43
C LEU A 93 -2.12 9.77 -19.43
N GLY A 94 -1.98 11.09 -19.64
CA GLY A 94 -1.27 11.98 -18.73
C GLY A 94 -1.90 12.02 -17.33
N GLY A 95 -3.23 12.09 -17.25
CA GLY A 95 -3.95 12.04 -15.97
C GLY A 95 -3.75 10.71 -15.23
N LEU A 96 -3.75 9.59 -15.96
CA LEU A 96 -3.53 8.27 -15.40
C LEU A 96 -2.09 8.08 -14.90
N ALA A 97 -1.11 8.57 -15.65
CA ALA A 97 0.29 8.59 -15.25
C ALA A 97 0.49 9.46 -14.00
N LEU A 98 -0.09 10.66 -13.98
CA LEU A 98 -0.02 11.56 -12.82
C LEU A 98 -0.68 10.95 -11.58
N ALA A 99 -1.85 10.34 -11.72
CA ALA A 99 -2.52 9.64 -10.62
C ALA A 99 -1.67 8.48 -10.08
N THR A 100 -1.07 7.68 -10.97
CA THR A 100 -0.19 6.57 -10.59
C THR A 100 1.06 7.07 -9.86
N LEU A 101 1.68 8.15 -10.35
CA LEU A 101 2.84 8.78 -9.71
C LEU A 101 2.49 9.37 -8.34
N ALA A 102 1.34 10.03 -8.22
CA ALA A 102 0.87 10.57 -6.95
C ALA A 102 0.63 9.48 -5.91
N LEU A 103 0.04 8.34 -6.31
CA LEU A 103 -0.15 7.19 -5.43
C LEU A 103 1.17 6.52 -5.05
N ALA A 104 2.10 6.37 -6.00
CA ALA A 104 3.44 5.85 -5.72
C ALA A 104 4.22 6.75 -4.76
N ALA A 105 4.13 8.08 -4.92
CA ALA A 105 4.72 9.05 -4.02
C ALA A 105 4.09 8.99 -2.61
N ALA A 106 2.76 8.86 -2.53
CA ALA A 106 2.06 8.69 -1.26
C ALA A 106 2.49 7.40 -0.55
N TYR A 107 2.61 6.28 -1.27
CA TYR A 107 3.14 5.02 -0.75
C TYR A 107 4.57 5.18 -0.23
N TRP A 108 5.43 5.83 -1.02
CA TRP A 108 6.81 6.07 -0.61
C TRP A 108 6.90 6.90 0.66
N LEU A 109 6.12 7.98 0.78
CA LEU A 109 6.10 8.85 1.95
C LEU A 109 5.59 8.14 3.20
N VAL A 110 4.52 7.34 3.08
CA VAL A 110 3.97 6.56 4.20
C VAL A 110 4.92 5.46 4.65
N ARG A 111 5.71 4.90 3.72
CA ARG A 111 6.69 3.85 4.00
C ARG A 111 7.99 4.37 4.61
N GLN A 112 8.25 5.69 4.61
CA GLN A 112 9.48 6.21 5.20
C GLN A 112 9.51 5.87 6.70
N PRO A 113 10.50 5.08 7.16
CA PRO A 113 10.72 4.94 8.59
C PRO A 113 11.10 6.32 9.09
N VAL A 114 10.30 6.88 10.01
CA VAL A 114 10.68 8.06 10.78
C VAL A 114 12.06 7.74 11.35
N LEU A 115 13.09 8.38 10.79
CA LEU A 115 14.47 8.16 11.16
C LEU A 115 14.58 8.28 12.68
N ASN A 116 15.01 7.20 13.34
CA ASN A 116 15.17 7.08 14.78
C ASN A 116 15.65 8.39 15.42
N PRO A 117 14.82 9.07 16.24
CA PRO A 117 15.28 10.17 17.08
C PRO A 117 16.27 9.72 18.17
N GLU A 118 16.47 8.42 18.33
CA GLU A 118 17.18 7.80 19.44
C GLU A 118 18.72 7.77 19.28
N ALA A 119 19.26 8.38 18.21
CA ALA A 119 20.69 8.63 18.08
C ALA A 119 21.20 9.83 18.91
N THR A 120 20.29 10.58 19.56
CA THR A 120 20.65 11.83 20.29
C THR A 120 20.59 11.71 21.80
N ARG A 121 20.32 10.53 22.39
CA ARG A 121 20.46 10.39 23.85
C ARG A 121 21.95 10.44 24.20
N PRO A 122 22.45 11.53 24.82
CA PRO A 122 23.85 11.60 25.19
C PRO A 122 24.08 10.53 26.24
N SER A 123 25.26 9.92 26.17
CA SER A 123 25.82 8.92 27.07
C SER A 123 25.82 9.38 28.54
N ARG A 124 24.65 9.45 29.17
CA ARG A 124 24.48 9.75 30.60
C ARG A 124 24.85 8.53 31.47
N ALA A 125 24.95 7.35 30.85
CA ALA A 125 25.46 6.13 31.48
C ALA A 125 27.00 6.09 31.59
N ALA A 126 27.75 6.82 30.76
CA ALA A 126 29.21 6.89 30.88
C ALA A 126 29.68 7.87 31.97
N SER A 127 28.90 8.92 32.24
CA SER A 127 29.25 9.95 33.24
C SER A 127 29.21 9.41 34.68
N ALA A 128 28.23 8.54 35.00
CA ALA A 128 28.06 7.98 36.35
C ALA A 128 29.16 6.97 36.76
N ARG A 129 29.97 6.48 35.80
CA ARG A 129 31.09 5.57 36.07
C ARG A 129 32.41 6.32 36.32
N SER A 130 32.58 7.52 35.77
CA SER A 130 33.82 8.30 35.96
C SER A 130 33.90 9.02 37.31
N SER A 131 32.78 9.17 38.02
CA SER A 131 32.73 9.78 39.35
C SER A 131 32.96 8.80 40.50
N LEU A 132 32.95 7.48 40.25
CA LEU A 132 33.26 6.46 41.27
C LEU A 132 34.74 6.03 41.28
N ASP A 133 35.52 6.48 40.29
CA ASP A 133 36.93 6.08 40.10
C ASP A 133 37.92 7.21 40.47
N ARG A 134 37.43 8.29 41.09
CA ARG A 134 38.25 9.37 41.65
C ARG A 134 38.19 9.34 43.19
N ASP A 135 39.31 8.87 43.74
CA ASP A 135 39.80 8.87 45.12
C ASP A 135 39.27 7.79 46.10
N PRO A 136 40.15 7.18 46.94
CA PRO A 136 41.45 7.70 47.41
C PRO A 136 42.61 6.68 47.42
N SER A 137 43.69 6.95 46.70
CA SER A 137 45.00 6.40 47.05
C SER A 137 46.13 7.26 46.47
N ALA A 138 46.47 8.33 47.18
CA ALA A 138 47.69 9.08 46.95
C ALA A 138 48.43 9.25 48.29
N ALA A 139 49.56 8.54 48.37
CA ALA A 139 50.80 8.82 49.11
C ALA A 139 50.69 9.02 50.63
N HIS A 140 51.16 8.07 51.45
CA HIS A 140 52.58 7.79 51.76
C HIS A 140 53.30 8.98 52.42
N GLY A 141 53.67 8.80 53.69
CA GLY A 141 54.45 9.75 54.46
C GLY A 141 54.51 9.37 55.95
N GLY A 142 54.84 8.11 56.24
CA GLY A 142 55.26 7.72 57.57
C GLY A 142 56.78 7.80 57.61
N ASP A 143 57.32 8.83 58.25
CA ASP A 143 58.70 8.82 58.75
C ASP A 143 58.95 9.94 59.77
N ASP A 144 59.54 9.54 60.90
CA ASP A 144 60.42 10.29 61.80
C ASP A 144 59.92 11.47 62.66
N ARG A 145 59.93 11.31 64.00
CA ARG A 145 61.07 11.59 64.93
C ARG A 145 60.65 11.51 66.41
N HIS A 146 61.33 10.68 67.19
CA HIS A 146 61.45 10.74 68.64
C HIS A 146 62.93 10.73 69.03
#